data_AF-A0A1F7FDY6-F1
#
_entry.id   AF-A0A1F7FDY6-F1
#
_cell.length_a   1.000
_cell.length_b   1.000
_cell.length_c   1.000
_cell.angle_alpha   90.00
_cell.angle_beta   90.00
_cell.angle_gamma   90.00
#
_symmetry.space_group_name_H-M   'P 1'
#
loop_
_entity.id
_entity.type
_entity.pdbx_description
1 polymer ?
#
loop_
_entity_poly.entity_id
_entity_poly.type
_entity_poly.pdbx_seq_one_letter_code
_entity_poly.pdbx_strand_id
1 'polypeptide(L)'
;MKHVLFFCFAACINLFAAGEKIGIAVNDLQAMGVDAPTAAILSERLRTELLNSGAFRVMERGQMDNILKEQGFQQSGACSDNACIIEMGQLLGVSEVVVGTAGKVAELYTVSVRMIDVATGEILLSENEECECPFKTVLNETIGNLASKLAKKASPYASLSISSAPQGATVALNNEKRGTTPLSFQQLEPGTYTLSLSLLNYQDTVFSVSLKKGENIECAPALRMSDAYQKTVKSKKTRKAWTVRGIAGGLAIVALAGGIYFNSQYNSAYNDYKAIHTVDNLDAEYQKVETQATRRNVCYGISGGIAVLGFAFSLTF
;
A
#
# COMPACT_ATOMS: atom_id res chain seq x y z
N MET A 1 -62.39 28.08 23.95
CA MET A 1 -61.46 28.48 25.02
C MET A 1 -60.39 27.39 25.14
N LYS A 2 -59.14 27.78 24.83
CA LYS A 2 -57.84 27.28 25.33
C LYS A 2 -57.50 25.78 25.26
N HIS A 3 -56.72 25.46 24.22
CA HIS A 3 -55.48 24.68 24.18
C HIS A 3 -55.06 23.87 25.43
N VAL A 4 -54.76 22.58 25.24
CA VAL A 4 -53.56 21.95 25.81
C VAL A 4 -52.92 21.05 24.75
N LEU A 5 -51.87 21.59 24.12
CA LEU A 5 -50.98 20.92 23.18
C LEU A 5 -49.91 20.22 24.03
N PHE A 6 -49.95 18.90 24.17
CA PHE A 6 -48.94 18.14 24.91
C PHE A 6 -47.70 17.94 24.03
N PHE A 7 -46.85 18.98 24.00
CA PHE A 7 -45.53 18.94 23.38
C PHE A 7 -44.63 18.05 24.24
N CYS A 8 -44.55 16.76 23.90
CA CYS A 8 -43.53 15.88 24.45
C CYS A 8 -42.20 16.22 23.76
N PHE A 9 -41.50 17.20 24.33
CA PHE A 9 -40.16 17.61 23.94
C PHE A 9 -39.22 16.44 24.27
N ALA A 10 -39.04 15.53 23.30
CA ALA A 10 -38.00 14.50 23.36
C ALA A 10 -36.66 15.23 23.33
N ALA A 11 -36.10 15.46 24.52
CA ALA A 11 -34.74 15.88 24.72
C ALA A 11 -33.82 14.77 24.17
N CYS A 12 -33.44 14.90 22.90
CA CYS A 12 -32.19 14.34 22.39
C CYS A 12 -31.06 15.07 23.12
N ILE A 13 -30.78 14.63 24.35
CA ILE A 13 -29.48 14.84 24.97
C ILE A 13 -28.52 14.10 24.03
N ASN A 14 -27.80 14.86 23.21
CA ASN A 14 -26.59 14.39 22.57
C ASN A 14 -25.66 13.93 23.70
N LEU A 15 -25.69 12.63 23.99
CA LEU A 15 -24.68 11.98 24.79
C LEU A 15 -23.40 12.06 23.95
N PHE A 16 -22.66 13.15 24.13
CA PHE A 16 -21.25 13.18 23.78
C PHE A 16 -20.60 12.12 24.65
N ALA A 17 -20.47 10.91 24.12
CA ALA A 17 -19.54 9.94 24.65
C ALA A 17 -18.14 10.53 24.42
N ALA A 18 -17.67 11.34 25.36
CA ALA A 18 -16.26 11.65 25.47
C ALA A 18 -15.57 10.31 25.74
N GLY A 19 -14.89 9.75 24.73
CA GLY A 19 -14.19 8.48 24.86
C GLY A 19 -13.30 8.51 26.11
N GLU A 20 -13.52 7.58 27.02
CA GLU A 20 -12.77 7.48 28.26
C GLU A 20 -11.31 7.17 27.91
N LYS A 21 -10.40 8.10 28.26
CA LYS A 21 -8.98 7.94 27.97
C LYS A 21 -8.40 6.83 28.82
N ILE A 22 -7.55 6.00 28.20
CA ILE A 22 -6.90 4.88 28.88
C ILE A 22 -5.95 5.43 29.96
N GLY A 23 -6.15 5.00 31.20
CA GLY A 23 -5.26 5.33 32.31
C GLY A 23 -3.95 4.56 32.19
N ILE A 24 -2.82 5.28 32.15
CA ILE A 24 -1.50 4.67 31.97
C ILE A 24 -0.50 5.16 33.02
N ALA A 25 0.31 4.25 33.54
CA ALA A 25 1.48 4.56 34.34
C ALA A 25 2.76 4.31 33.53
N VAL A 26 3.73 5.20 33.62
CA VAL A 26 5.05 4.99 33.02
C VAL A 26 6.03 4.76 34.16
N ASN A 27 6.66 3.60 34.21
CA ASN A 27 7.74 3.34 35.15
C ASN A 27 9.04 4.03 34.67
N ASP A 28 9.95 4.31 35.60
CA ASP A 28 11.27 4.82 35.22
C ASP A 28 12.00 3.76 34.36
N LEU A 29 12.54 4.20 33.23
CA LEU A 29 13.32 3.37 32.32
C LEU A 29 14.55 2.84 33.06
N GLN A 30 14.80 1.55 32.94
CA GLN A 30 15.98 0.93 33.55
C GLN A 30 17.23 1.39 32.79
N ALA A 31 18.21 1.90 33.53
CA ALA A 31 19.45 2.40 32.96
C ALA A 31 20.39 1.25 32.56
N MET A 32 20.72 1.14 31.27
CA MET A 32 21.62 0.14 30.70
C MET A 32 22.80 0.80 29.97
N GLY A 33 23.86 1.15 30.68
CA GLY A 33 25.00 1.86 30.10
C GLY A 33 24.83 3.39 30.01
N VAL A 34 23.67 3.89 30.44
CA VAL A 34 23.46 5.31 30.83
C VAL A 34 23.47 5.42 32.36
N ASP A 35 23.61 6.62 32.90
CA ASP A 35 23.43 6.90 34.31
C ASP A 35 21.95 7.01 34.70
N ALA A 36 21.62 6.74 35.96
CA ALA A 36 20.25 6.74 36.46
C ALA A 36 19.52 8.10 36.28
N PRO A 37 20.16 9.27 36.48
CA PRO A 37 19.53 10.56 36.18
C PRO A 37 19.12 10.71 34.71
N THR A 38 19.95 10.26 33.76
CA THR A 38 19.64 10.32 32.33
C THR A 38 18.43 9.46 31.99
N ALA A 39 18.35 8.24 32.53
CA ALA A 39 17.19 7.37 32.33
C ALA A 39 15.90 7.99 32.92
N ALA A 40 15.98 8.64 34.08
CA ALA A 40 14.85 9.37 34.66
C ALA A 40 14.39 10.55 33.79
N ILE A 41 15.32 11.32 33.21
CA ILE A 41 14.99 12.42 32.29
C ILE A 41 14.27 11.91 31.04
N LEU A 42 14.74 10.81 30.45
CA LEU A 42 14.08 10.17 29.31
C LEU A 42 12.68 9.66 29.66
N SER A 43 12.50 9.15 30.89
CA SER A 43 11.21 8.69 31.42
C SER A 43 10.21 9.84 31.56
N GLU A 44 10.63 10.97 32.13
CA GLU A 44 9.79 12.17 32.24
C GLU A 44 9.43 12.75 30.88
N ARG A 45 10.37 12.71 29.93
CA ARG A 45 10.08 13.13 28.57
C ARG A 45 9.04 12.20 27.92
N LEU A 46 9.15 10.89 28.11
CA LEU A 46 8.18 9.92 27.61
C LEU A 46 6.78 10.15 28.20
N ARG A 47 6.69 10.40 29.52
CA ARG A 47 5.43 10.77 30.20
C ARG A 47 4.79 12.00 29.56
N THR A 48 5.59 13.04 29.33
CA THR A 48 5.15 14.29 28.71
C THR A 48 4.64 14.08 27.29
N GLU A 49 5.36 13.33 26.46
CA GLU A 49 4.95 13.05 25.07
C GLU A 49 3.68 12.18 25.01
N LEU A 50 3.54 11.20 25.91
CA LEU A 50 2.31 10.41 26.02
C LEU A 50 1.11 11.26 26.46
N LEU A 51 1.31 12.22 27.36
CA LEU A 51 0.27 13.17 27.75
C LEU A 51 -0.12 14.08 26.57
N ASN A 52 0.88 14.62 25.87
CA ASN A 52 0.68 15.50 24.70
C ASN A 52 0.00 14.81 23.53
N SER A 53 0.16 13.48 23.40
CA SER A 53 -0.56 12.69 22.39
C SER A 53 -2.08 12.78 22.55
N GLY A 54 -2.57 13.10 23.75
CA GLY A 54 -4.00 13.18 24.07
C GLY A 54 -4.71 11.84 24.17
N ALA A 55 -4.05 10.72 23.83
CA ALA A 55 -4.63 9.38 23.80
C ALA A 55 -4.80 8.76 25.20
N PHE A 56 -4.01 9.22 26.18
CA PHE A 56 -3.94 8.61 27.51
C PHE A 56 -4.26 9.60 28.64
N ARG A 57 -4.70 9.05 29.78
CA ARG A 57 -4.63 9.68 31.09
C ARG A 57 -3.34 9.22 31.76
N VAL A 58 -2.27 9.97 31.58
CA VAL A 58 -0.94 9.64 32.12
C VAL A 58 -0.88 9.99 33.60
N MET A 59 -0.46 9.04 34.43
CA MET A 59 -0.19 9.29 35.84
C MET A 59 1.17 9.97 36.02
N GLU A 60 1.18 11.09 36.76
CA GLU A 60 2.40 11.77 37.14
C GLU A 60 3.21 10.96 38.15
N ARG A 61 4.55 11.07 38.08
CA ARG A 61 5.47 10.35 38.96
C ARG A 61 5.24 10.65 40.44
N GLY A 62 5.05 11.91 40.81
CA GLY A 62 4.82 12.28 42.22
C GLY A 62 3.54 11.68 42.80
N GLN A 63 2.47 11.62 41.99
CA GLN A 63 1.21 10.98 42.39
C GLN A 63 1.41 9.46 42.56
N MET A 64 2.11 8.83 41.61
CA MET A 64 2.47 7.42 41.69
C MET A 64 3.24 7.11 42.97
N ASP A 65 4.27 7.89 43.29
CA ASP A 65 5.09 7.72 44.49
C ASP A 65 4.28 7.86 45.78
N ASN A 66 3.36 8.83 45.84
CA ASN A 66 2.52 9.03 47.02
C ASN A 66 1.59 7.84 47.26
N ILE A 67 0.91 7.34 46.21
CA ILE A 67 0.02 6.18 46.33
C ILE A 67 0.81 4.94 46.77
N LEU A 68 1.97 4.70 46.16
CA LEU A 68 2.80 3.53 46.50
C LEU A 68 3.41 3.63 47.92
N LYS A 69 3.72 4.85 48.40
CA LYS A 69 4.13 5.07 49.80
C LYS A 69 3.02 4.78 50.78
N GLU A 70 1.81 5.28 50.50
CA GLU A 70 0.63 5.07 51.34
C GLU A 70 0.29 3.58 51.49
N GLN A 71 0.50 2.80 50.44
CA GLN A 71 0.27 1.35 50.44
C GLN A 71 1.47 0.53 50.94
N GLY A 72 2.54 1.17 51.44
CA GLY A 72 3.75 0.48 51.94
C GLY A 72 4.58 -0.24 50.87
N PHE A 73 4.27 -0.03 49.59
CA PHE A 73 4.82 -0.76 48.46
C PHE A 73 6.31 -0.42 48.21
N GLN A 74 6.77 0.77 48.60
CA GLN A 74 8.19 1.17 48.44
C GLN A 74 9.18 0.34 49.26
N GLN A 75 8.72 -0.50 50.20
CA GLN A 75 9.57 -1.37 51.01
C GLN A 75 9.96 -2.68 50.31
N SER A 76 9.33 -3.04 49.19
CA SER A 76 9.51 -4.35 48.53
C SER A 76 10.73 -4.45 47.60
N GLY A 77 11.44 -3.34 47.34
CA GLY A 77 12.68 -3.34 46.57
C GLY A 77 12.48 -3.61 45.07
N ALA A 78 12.53 -2.55 44.26
CA ALA A 78 12.65 -2.55 42.80
C ALA A 78 11.89 -3.67 42.04
N CYS A 79 10.63 -3.40 41.67
CA CYS A 79 9.88 -4.22 40.74
C CYS A 79 10.65 -4.43 39.42
N SER A 80 11.13 -5.66 39.20
CA SER A 80 11.73 -6.09 37.94
C SER A 80 10.90 -7.16 37.23
N ASP A 81 10.06 -7.88 37.98
CA ASP A 81 9.19 -8.93 37.43
C ASP A 81 7.82 -8.40 36.99
N ASN A 82 7.24 -9.04 35.97
CA ASN A 82 5.91 -8.70 35.45
C ASN A 82 4.81 -8.72 36.54
N ALA A 83 4.89 -9.64 37.51
CA ALA A 83 3.92 -9.71 38.60
C ALA A 83 3.90 -8.44 39.46
N CYS A 84 5.08 -7.88 39.76
CA CYS A 84 5.21 -6.65 40.55
C CYS A 84 4.66 -5.44 39.77
N ILE A 85 4.89 -5.40 38.45
CA ILE A 85 4.36 -4.34 37.57
C ILE A 85 2.83 -4.37 37.51
N ILE A 86 2.23 -5.55 37.48
CA ILE A 86 0.76 -5.73 37.47
C ILE A 86 0.15 -5.26 38.80
N GLU A 87 0.70 -5.71 39.93
CA GLU A 87 0.23 -5.28 41.25
C GLU A 87 0.33 -3.76 41.43
N MET A 88 1.46 -3.18 41.01
CA MET A 88 1.65 -1.74 41.00
C MET A 88 0.58 -1.05 40.13
N GLY A 89 0.31 -1.55 38.92
CA GLY A 89 -0.74 -1.01 38.05
C GLY A 89 -2.13 -1.04 38.68
N GLN A 90 -2.47 -2.13 39.39
CA GLN A 90 -3.75 -2.29 40.09
C GLN A 90 -3.89 -1.30 41.24
N LEU A 91 -2.84 -1.12 42.05
CA LEU A 91 -2.82 -0.14 43.15
C LEU A 91 -2.99 1.29 42.62
N LEU A 92 -2.40 1.60 41.47
CA LEU A 92 -2.49 2.90 40.82
C LEU A 92 -3.81 3.13 40.08
N GLY A 93 -4.66 2.11 39.90
CA GLY A 93 -5.92 2.22 39.15
C GLY A 93 -5.70 2.59 37.68
N VAL A 94 -4.64 2.06 37.08
CA VAL A 94 -4.33 2.20 35.65
C VAL A 94 -4.63 0.91 34.91
N SER A 95 -5.02 1.02 33.64
CA SER A 95 -5.32 -0.14 32.80
C SER A 95 -4.05 -0.71 32.16
N GLU A 96 -3.06 0.15 31.92
CA GLU A 96 -1.83 -0.20 31.21
C GLU A 96 -0.60 0.38 31.95
N VAL A 97 0.52 -0.33 31.93
CA VAL A 97 1.81 0.15 32.46
C VAL A 97 2.87 0.08 31.37
N VAL A 98 3.63 1.17 31.21
CA VAL A 98 4.81 1.24 30.34
C VAL A 98 6.06 0.99 31.16
N VAL A 99 6.83 -0.02 30.76
CA VAL A 99 8.16 -0.31 31.30
C VAL A 99 9.17 -0.33 30.16
N GLY A 100 10.43 -0.13 30.46
CA GLY A 100 11.44 -0.09 29.41
C GLY A 100 12.85 0.05 29.91
N THR A 101 13.77 0.10 28.96
CA THR A 101 15.19 0.31 29.19
C THR A 101 15.66 1.49 28.35
N ALA A 102 16.56 2.29 28.91
CA ALA A 102 17.30 3.29 28.19
C ALA A 102 18.77 2.92 28.28
N GLY A 103 19.43 2.76 27.14
CA GLY A 103 20.82 2.34 27.10
C GLY A 103 21.68 3.08 26.10
N LYS A 104 22.99 3.00 26.33
CA LYS A 104 24.03 3.59 25.50
C LYS A 104 25.19 2.64 25.36
N VAL A 105 25.61 2.38 24.12
CA VAL A 105 26.80 1.62 23.78
C VAL A 105 27.61 2.42 22.78
N ALA A 106 28.81 2.85 23.16
CA ALA A 106 29.59 3.83 22.38
C ALA A 106 28.73 5.09 22.08
N GLU A 107 28.43 5.39 20.83
CA GLU A 107 27.57 6.52 20.43
C GLU A 107 26.14 6.10 20.05
N LEU A 108 25.81 4.81 20.16
CA LEU A 108 24.48 4.27 19.88
C LEU A 108 23.62 4.32 21.14
N TYR A 109 22.54 5.10 21.11
CA TYR A 109 21.47 5.03 22.10
C TYR A 109 20.41 4.04 21.66
N THR A 110 19.91 3.26 22.62
CA THR A 110 18.77 2.37 22.45
C THR A 110 17.75 2.68 23.53
N VAL A 111 16.49 2.85 23.13
CA VAL A 111 15.38 2.98 24.07
C VAL A 111 14.33 1.96 23.67
N SER A 112 14.08 1.01 24.57
CA SER A 112 13.07 -0.02 24.39
C SER A 112 11.96 0.16 25.40
N VAL A 113 10.71 0.05 24.95
CA VAL A 113 9.52 0.22 25.79
C VAL A 113 8.53 -0.90 25.50
N ARG A 114 7.86 -1.33 26.55
CA ARG A 114 6.81 -2.34 26.53
C ARG A 114 5.60 -1.81 27.27
N MET A 115 4.43 -1.99 26.67
CA MET A 115 3.14 -1.67 27.27
C MET A 115 2.49 -2.98 27.71
N ILE A 116 2.13 -3.05 28.98
CA ILE A 116 1.60 -4.25 29.62
C ILE A 116 0.17 -3.96 30.06
N ASP A 117 -0.76 -4.86 29.73
CA ASP A 117 -2.12 -4.84 30.25
C ASP A 117 -2.12 -5.27 31.71
N VAL A 118 -2.70 -4.45 32.59
CA VAL A 118 -2.70 -4.70 34.04
C VAL A 118 -3.68 -5.80 34.44
N ALA A 119 -4.72 -6.08 33.64
CA ALA A 119 -5.70 -7.11 33.95
C ALA A 119 -5.18 -8.52 33.60
N THR A 120 -4.52 -8.66 32.45
CA THR A 120 -4.04 -9.97 31.94
C THR A 120 -2.56 -10.21 32.16
N GLY A 121 -1.76 -9.14 32.31
CA GLY A 121 -0.30 -9.22 32.33
C GLY A 121 0.33 -9.42 30.95
N GLU A 122 -0.46 -9.36 29.87
CA GLU A 122 0.04 -9.53 28.51
C GLU A 122 0.76 -8.27 28.01
N ILE A 123 1.83 -8.47 27.24
CA ILE A 123 2.52 -7.37 26.55
C ILE A 123 1.68 -6.99 25.32
N LEU A 124 0.99 -5.86 25.40
CA LEU A 124 0.18 -5.29 24.31
C LEU A 124 1.07 -4.76 23.17
N LEU A 125 2.22 -4.20 23.53
CA LEU A 125 3.13 -3.54 22.60
C LEU A 125 4.57 -3.65 23.07
N SER A 126 5.49 -3.80 22.14
CA SER A 126 6.93 -3.64 22.36
C SER A 126 7.50 -2.85 21.19
N GLU A 127 8.10 -1.70 21.49
CA GLU A 127 8.77 -0.84 20.50
C GLU A 127 10.20 -0.58 20.94
N ASN A 128 11.09 -0.47 19.96
CA ASN A 128 12.49 -0.16 20.14
C ASN A 128 12.88 0.95 19.16
N GLU A 129 13.60 1.95 19.65
CA GLU A 129 14.23 2.94 18.81
C GLU A 129 15.72 2.99 19.12
N GLU A 130 16.50 3.11 18.05
CA GLU A 130 17.95 3.20 18.11
C GLU A 130 18.39 4.43 17.34
N CYS A 131 19.35 5.17 17.86
CA CYS A 131 19.99 6.24 17.12
C CYS A 131 21.49 6.31 17.43
N GLU A 132 22.28 6.57 16.41
CA GLU A 132 23.65 7.07 16.58
C GLU A 132 23.59 8.59 16.51
N CYS A 133 23.22 9.22 17.64
CA CYS A 133 22.93 10.65 17.68
C CYS A 133 23.23 11.29 19.03
N PRO A 134 23.41 12.62 19.11
CA PRO A 134 23.61 13.32 20.38
C PRO A 134 22.40 13.14 21.31
N PHE A 135 22.63 13.20 22.63
CA PHE A 135 21.57 13.05 23.64
C PHE A 135 20.37 13.99 23.43
N LYS A 136 20.62 15.22 22.94
CA LYS A 136 19.56 16.18 22.62
C LYS A 136 18.56 15.65 21.59
N THR A 137 19.04 14.90 20.60
CA THR A 137 18.20 14.29 19.55
C THR A 137 17.43 13.12 20.13
N VAL A 138 18.04 12.28 20.98
CA VAL A 138 17.34 11.22 21.70
C VAL A 138 16.14 11.78 22.49
N LEU A 139 16.38 12.88 23.22
CA LEU A 139 15.36 13.51 24.05
C LEU A 139 14.20 14.07 23.25
N ASN A 140 14.44 14.70 22.09
CA ASN A 140 13.39 15.41 21.35
C ASN A 140 12.73 14.57 20.25
N GLU A 141 13.47 13.65 19.63
CA GLU A 141 13.00 12.90 18.47
C GLU A 141 12.74 11.44 18.83
N THR A 142 13.72 10.74 19.38
CA THR A 142 13.60 9.30 19.68
C THR A 142 12.45 9.01 20.65
N ILE A 143 12.38 9.73 21.77
CA ILE A 143 11.30 9.57 22.75
C ILE A 143 9.93 10.00 22.17
N GLY A 144 9.90 11.09 21.39
CA GLY A 144 8.67 11.54 20.73
C GLY A 144 8.14 10.53 19.72
N ASN A 145 9.03 9.93 18.92
CA ASN A 145 8.69 8.87 17.97
C ASN A 145 8.14 7.64 18.70
N LEU A 146 8.79 7.19 19.77
CA LEU A 146 8.29 6.12 20.64
C LEU A 146 6.89 6.44 21.15
N ALA A 147 6.69 7.61 21.78
CA ALA A 147 5.40 8.01 22.30
C ALA A 147 4.31 8.04 21.21
N SER A 148 4.64 8.52 20.01
CA SER A 148 3.71 8.54 18.88
C SER A 148 3.31 7.12 18.43
N LYS A 149 4.26 6.18 18.42
CA LYS A 149 4.00 4.76 18.10
C LYS A 149 3.14 4.10 19.17
N LEU A 150 3.47 4.32 20.45
CA LEU A 150 2.67 3.87 21.59
C LEU A 150 1.23 4.41 21.50
N ALA A 151 1.08 5.72 21.24
CA ALA A 151 -0.23 6.38 21.14
C ALA A 151 -1.07 5.89 19.95
N LYS A 152 -0.46 5.74 18.77
CA LYS A 152 -1.16 5.20 17.59
C LYS A 152 -1.73 3.81 17.85
N LYS A 153 -0.95 2.93 18.48
CA LYS A 153 -1.36 1.55 18.73
C LYS A 153 -2.23 1.36 19.97
N ALA A 154 -2.26 2.35 20.88
CA ALA A 154 -3.20 2.37 21.98
C ALA A 154 -4.54 3.03 21.66
N SER A 155 -4.69 3.62 20.47
CA SER A 155 -5.95 4.23 20.03
C SER A 155 -7.13 3.28 20.27
N PRO A 156 -8.22 3.74 20.92
CA PRO A 156 -9.43 2.90 21.08
C PRO A 156 -10.03 2.53 19.72
N TYR A 157 -9.69 3.28 18.68
CA TYR A 157 -10.12 3.07 17.31
C TYR A 157 -9.04 2.43 16.45
N ALA A 158 -9.48 1.64 15.48
CA ALA A 158 -8.69 1.13 14.37
C ALA A 158 -8.71 2.09 13.17
N SER A 159 -7.69 1.98 12.33
CA SER A 159 -7.64 2.60 11.01
C SER A 159 -7.65 1.56 9.90
N LEU A 160 -8.29 1.90 8.79
CA LEU A 160 -8.44 1.04 7.63
C LEU A 160 -8.18 1.85 6.36
N SER A 161 -7.13 1.52 5.64
CA SER A 161 -6.81 2.11 4.33
C SER A 161 -7.13 1.10 3.22
N ILE A 162 -7.82 1.55 2.20
CA ILE A 162 -8.34 0.71 1.12
C ILE A 162 -7.93 1.32 -0.22
N SER A 163 -7.22 0.52 -1.01
CA SER A 163 -6.88 0.81 -2.39
C SER A 163 -7.40 -0.33 -3.29
N SER A 164 -7.41 -0.14 -4.61
CA SER A 164 -7.74 -1.24 -5.52
C SER A 164 -6.98 -1.16 -6.83
N ALA A 165 -6.81 -2.32 -7.47
CA ALA A 165 -6.22 -2.43 -8.80
C ALA A 165 -7.27 -3.00 -9.79
N PRO A 166 -7.80 -2.20 -10.73
CA PRO A 166 -7.52 -0.78 -10.97
C PRO A 166 -8.20 0.16 -9.96
N GLN A 167 -7.68 1.39 -9.86
CA GLN A 167 -8.18 2.43 -8.95
C GLN A 167 -9.57 2.97 -9.35
N GLY A 168 -10.22 3.69 -8.44
CA GLY A 168 -11.53 4.31 -8.66
C GLY A 168 -12.73 3.42 -8.36
N ALA A 169 -12.54 2.26 -7.71
CA ALA A 169 -13.64 1.40 -7.29
C ALA A 169 -14.47 2.08 -6.19
N THR A 170 -15.79 1.99 -6.29
CA THR A 170 -16.71 2.43 -5.22
C THR A 170 -16.56 1.53 -4.01
N VAL A 171 -16.35 2.12 -2.85
CA VAL A 171 -16.20 1.42 -1.57
C VAL A 171 -17.46 1.59 -0.73
N ALA A 172 -18.04 0.49 -0.28
CA ALA A 172 -19.08 0.44 0.75
C ALA A 172 -18.58 -0.31 1.99
N LEU A 173 -18.88 0.23 3.17
CA LEU A 173 -18.58 -0.35 4.47
C LEU A 173 -19.91 -0.69 5.15
N ASN A 174 -20.12 -1.96 5.50
CA ASN A 174 -21.38 -2.45 6.08
C ASN A 174 -22.62 -2.07 5.26
N ASN A 175 -22.53 -2.21 3.93
CA ASN A 175 -23.56 -1.83 2.94
C ASN A 175 -23.81 -0.33 2.77
N GLU A 176 -23.11 0.54 3.49
CA GLU A 176 -23.20 1.99 3.30
C GLU A 176 -22.08 2.47 2.37
N LYS A 177 -22.43 3.21 1.30
CA LYS A 177 -21.44 3.75 0.36
C LYS A 177 -20.62 4.85 1.03
N ARG A 178 -19.29 4.69 1.09
CA ARG A 178 -18.37 5.61 1.77
C ARG A 178 -17.49 6.44 0.85
N GLY A 179 -17.28 6.01 -0.40
CA GLY A 179 -16.46 6.77 -1.36
C GLY A 179 -15.91 5.90 -2.49
N THR A 180 -14.72 6.26 -2.98
CA THR A 180 -14.00 5.52 -4.02
C THR A 180 -12.53 5.31 -3.63
N THR A 181 -11.91 4.21 -4.06
CA THR A 181 -10.49 3.94 -3.77
C THR A 181 -9.55 4.91 -4.50
N PRO A 182 -8.46 5.40 -3.87
CA PRO A 182 -8.03 5.11 -2.50
C PRO A 182 -8.87 5.83 -1.42
N LEU A 183 -9.18 5.14 -0.33
CA LEU A 183 -9.98 5.66 0.80
C LEU A 183 -9.40 5.20 2.14
N SER A 184 -9.36 6.08 3.14
CA SER A 184 -8.88 5.74 4.50
C SER A 184 -9.88 6.15 5.58
N PHE A 185 -10.06 5.28 6.57
CA PHE A 185 -10.82 5.50 7.79
C PHE A 185 -9.85 5.52 8.98
N GLN A 186 -9.94 6.52 9.86
CA GLN A 186 -8.98 6.67 10.99
C GLN A 186 -9.58 6.38 12.37
N GLN A 187 -10.92 6.28 12.47
CA GLN A 187 -11.63 6.15 13.75
C GLN A 187 -12.75 5.09 13.65
N LEU A 188 -12.37 3.86 13.31
CA LEU A 188 -13.30 2.72 13.33
C LEU A 188 -13.27 2.04 14.70
N GLU A 189 -14.41 1.72 15.26
CA GLU A 189 -14.46 0.91 16.48
C GLU A 189 -13.94 -0.52 16.21
N PRO A 190 -13.37 -1.21 17.21
CA PRO A 190 -13.00 -2.61 17.05
C PRO A 190 -14.22 -3.46 16.69
N GLY A 191 -14.08 -4.34 15.71
CA GLY A 191 -15.19 -5.14 15.21
C GLY A 191 -14.95 -5.74 13.83
N THR A 192 -15.92 -6.49 13.34
CA THR A 192 -15.89 -7.04 11.98
C THR A 192 -16.67 -6.14 11.03
N TYR A 193 -16.00 -5.72 9.95
CA TYR A 193 -16.58 -4.89 8.91
C TYR A 193 -16.69 -5.66 7.60
N THR A 194 -17.82 -5.51 6.91
CA THR A 194 -17.98 -6.04 5.56
C THR A 194 -17.68 -4.95 4.55
N LEU A 195 -16.66 -5.18 3.71
CA LEU A 195 -16.27 -4.30 2.63
C LEU A 195 -16.85 -4.82 1.32
N SER A 196 -17.44 -3.93 0.54
CA SER A 196 -17.85 -4.18 -0.83
C SER A 196 -17.18 -3.17 -1.76
N LEU A 197 -16.45 -3.68 -2.75
CA LEU A 197 -15.84 -2.89 -3.81
C LEU A 197 -16.56 -3.18 -5.12
N SER A 198 -17.06 -2.12 -5.76
CA SER A 198 -17.74 -2.21 -7.05
C SER A 198 -17.10 -1.25 -8.05
N LEU A 199 -16.80 -1.75 -9.24
CA LEU A 199 -16.25 -0.95 -10.34
C LEU A 199 -16.89 -1.38 -11.65
N LEU A 200 -17.24 -0.41 -12.50
CA LEU A 200 -17.89 -0.67 -13.78
C LEU A 200 -17.08 -1.66 -14.64
N ASN A 201 -17.73 -2.71 -15.15
CA ASN A 201 -17.15 -3.81 -15.92
C ASN A 201 -16.24 -4.78 -15.13
N TYR A 202 -16.18 -4.66 -13.81
CA TYR A 202 -15.53 -5.60 -12.90
C TYR A 202 -16.58 -6.36 -12.09
N GLN A 203 -16.17 -7.48 -11.49
CA GLN A 203 -16.99 -8.24 -10.56
C GLN A 203 -16.92 -7.57 -9.18
N ASP A 204 -18.09 -7.42 -8.54
CA ASP A 204 -18.15 -6.90 -7.18
C ASP A 204 -17.38 -7.83 -6.24
N THR A 205 -16.50 -7.25 -5.45
CA THR A 205 -15.65 -7.98 -4.51
C THR A 205 -16.10 -7.67 -3.10
N VAL A 206 -16.54 -8.69 -2.36
CA VAL A 206 -17.00 -8.57 -0.98
C VAL A 206 -16.11 -9.40 -0.07
N PHE A 207 -15.62 -8.81 1.01
CA PHE A 207 -14.84 -9.51 2.02
C PHE A 207 -15.00 -8.86 3.40
N SER A 208 -14.76 -9.64 4.44
CA SER A 208 -14.81 -9.16 5.83
C SER A 208 -13.41 -8.86 6.34
N VAL A 209 -13.30 -7.78 7.11
CA VAL A 209 -12.07 -7.38 7.81
C VAL A 209 -12.38 -7.28 9.29
N SER A 210 -11.61 -7.99 10.11
CA SER A 210 -11.69 -7.90 11.57
C SER A 210 -10.66 -6.87 12.04
N LEU A 211 -11.13 -5.78 12.66
CA LEU A 211 -10.30 -4.72 13.22
C LEU A 211 -10.23 -4.86 14.74
N LYS A 212 -9.01 -4.79 15.29
CA LYS A 212 -8.74 -4.72 16.73
C LYS A 212 -8.41 -3.29 17.16
N LYS A 213 -8.46 -3.04 18.47
CA LYS A 213 -8.05 -1.76 19.09
C LYS A 213 -6.66 -1.34 18.59
N GLY A 214 -6.55 -0.09 18.12
CA GLY A 214 -5.29 0.51 17.66
C GLY A 214 -4.64 -0.14 16.44
N GLU A 215 -5.36 -1.03 15.76
CA GLU A 215 -4.86 -1.72 14.57
C GLU A 215 -4.96 -0.80 13.34
N ASN A 216 -3.93 -0.83 12.49
CA ASN A 216 -3.97 -0.19 11.17
C ASN A 216 -3.91 -1.27 10.09
N ILE A 217 -5.01 -1.46 9.37
CA ILE A 217 -5.09 -2.45 8.28
C ILE A 217 -5.04 -1.73 6.93
N GLU A 218 -4.18 -2.21 6.05
CA GLU A 218 -4.09 -1.75 4.66
C GLU A 218 -4.55 -2.86 3.70
N CYS A 219 -5.57 -2.57 2.91
CA CYS A 219 -6.17 -3.47 1.94
C CYS A 219 -5.90 -2.97 0.50
N ALA A 220 -5.45 -3.85 -0.38
CA ALA A 220 -5.21 -3.53 -1.79
C ALA A 220 -5.70 -4.65 -2.75
N PRO A 221 -7.00 -5.02 -2.74
CA PRO A 221 -7.53 -6.06 -3.61
C PRO A 221 -7.37 -5.74 -5.11
N ALA A 222 -6.97 -6.75 -5.88
CA ALA A 222 -7.01 -6.73 -7.34
C ALA A 222 -8.39 -7.16 -7.83
N LEU A 223 -9.08 -6.28 -8.56
CA LEU A 223 -10.44 -6.53 -9.05
C LEU A 223 -10.41 -7.37 -10.32
N ARG A 224 -11.34 -8.32 -10.40
CA ARG A 224 -11.47 -9.20 -11.56
C ARG A 224 -12.45 -8.61 -12.56
N MET A 225 -12.06 -8.54 -13.83
CA MET A 225 -12.96 -8.13 -14.91
C MET A 225 -14.16 -9.08 -15.00
N SER A 226 -15.35 -8.53 -15.29
CA SER A 226 -16.55 -9.35 -15.51
C SER A 226 -16.40 -10.23 -16.76
N ASP A 227 -17.07 -11.38 -16.79
CA ASP A 227 -16.96 -12.32 -17.91
C ASP A 227 -17.42 -11.70 -19.24
N ALA A 228 -18.45 -10.85 -19.18
CA ALA A 228 -18.92 -10.08 -20.32
C ALA A 228 -17.84 -9.13 -20.83
N TYR A 229 -17.19 -8.37 -19.93
CA TYR A 229 -16.13 -7.45 -20.32
C TYR A 229 -14.92 -8.19 -20.89
N GLN A 230 -14.50 -9.30 -20.27
CA GLN A 230 -13.42 -10.14 -20.80
C GLN A 230 -13.68 -10.60 -22.23
N LYS A 231 -14.92 -11.03 -22.54
CA LYS A 231 -15.32 -11.41 -23.90
C LYS A 231 -15.21 -10.22 -24.87
N THR A 232 -15.62 -9.02 -24.46
CA THR A 232 -15.52 -7.81 -25.30
C THR A 232 -14.07 -7.40 -25.57
N VAL A 233 -13.20 -7.48 -24.55
CA VAL A 233 -11.76 -7.15 -24.68
C VAL A 233 -11.08 -8.15 -25.61
N LYS A 234 -11.34 -9.46 -25.42
CA LYS A 234 -10.83 -10.52 -26.31
C LYS A 234 -11.33 -10.32 -27.75
N SER A 235 -12.61 -10.03 -27.95
CA SER A 235 -13.20 -9.77 -29.28
C SER A 235 -12.57 -8.56 -29.98
N LYS A 236 -12.36 -7.44 -29.28
CA LYS A 236 -11.69 -6.26 -29.85
C LYS A 236 -10.24 -6.56 -30.23
N LYS A 237 -9.52 -7.27 -29.37
CA LYS A 237 -8.13 -7.73 -29.61
C LYS A 237 -8.05 -8.64 -30.84
N THR A 238 -8.92 -9.65 -30.93
CA THR A 238 -8.98 -10.54 -32.09
C THR A 238 -9.40 -9.81 -33.37
N ARG A 239 -10.34 -8.85 -33.29
CA ARG A 239 -10.74 -8.04 -34.45
C ARG A 239 -9.58 -7.18 -34.95
N LYS A 240 -8.85 -6.52 -34.05
CA LYS A 240 -7.66 -5.71 -34.40
C LYS A 240 -6.58 -6.58 -35.06
N ALA A 241 -6.31 -7.77 -34.51
CA ALA A 241 -5.38 -8.73 -35.09
C ALA A 241 -5.83 -9.18 -36.50
N TRP A 242 -7.14 -9.44 -36.70
CA TRP A 242 -7.68 -9.84 -38.00
C TRP A 242 -7.59 -8.72 -39.04
N THR A 243 -7.86 -7.46 -38.65
CA THR A 243 -7.70 -6.31 -39.55
C THR A 243 -6.25 -6.08 -39.96
N VAL A 244 -5.29 -6.21 -39.02
CA VAL A 244 -3.86 -6.09 -39.33
C VAL A 244 -3.41 -7.19 -40.28
N ARG A 245 -3.86 -8.44 -40.04
CA ARG A 245 -3.61 -9.58 -40.95
C ARG A 245 -4.19 -9.35 -42.34
N GLY A 246 -5.42 -8.85 -42.45
CA GLY A 246 -6.06 -8.56 -43.73
C GLY A 246 -5.30 -7.51 -44.54
N ILE A 247 -4.89 -6.40 -43.91
CA ILE A 247 -4.12 -5.34 -44.58
C ILE A 247 -2.74 -5.84 -45.01
N ALA A 248 -2.00 -6.51 -44.13
CA ALA A 248 -0.69 -7.06 -44.45
C ALA A 248 -0.75 -8.10 -45.57
N GLY A 249 -1.75 -8.99 -45.53
CA GLY A 249 -1.99 -9.97 -46.59
C GLY A 249 -2.29 -9.31 -47.94
N GLY A 250 -3.16 -8.29 -47.96
CA GLY A 250 -3.46 -7.52 -49.17
C GLY A 250 -2.22 -6.86 -49.78
N LEU A 251 -1.40 -6.19 -48.96
CA LEU A 251 -0.15 -5.56 -49.42
C LEU A 251 0.87 -6.58 -49.93
N ALA A 252 1.00 -7.74 -49.26
CA ALA A 252 1.88 -8.81 -49.72
C ALA A 252 1.44 -9.36 -51.08
N ILE A 253 0.14 -9.52 -51.33
CA ILE A 253 -0.40 -9.95 -52.63
C ILE A 253 -0.06 -8.95 -53.74
N VAL A 254 -0.20 -7.65 -53.49
CA VAL A 254 0.17 -6.60 -54.47
C VAL A 254 1.67 -6.64 -54.79
N ALA A 255 2.52 -6.80 -53.77
CA ALA A 255 3.96 -6.92 -53.96
C ALA A 255 4.35 -8.22 -54.73
N LEU A 256 3.69 -9.35 -54.45
CA LEU A 256 3.86 -10.59 -55.20
C LEU A 256 3.45 -10.44 -56.66
N ALA A 257 2.30 -9.81 -56.94
CA ALA A 257 1.84 -9.56 -58.30
C ALA A 257 2.82 -8.67 -59.08
N GLY A 258 3.35 -7.62 -58.44
CA GLY A 258 4.44 -6.81 -59.01
C GLY A 258 5.70 -7.63 -59.27
N GLY A 259 6.08 -8.52 -58.36
CA GLY A 259 7.20 -9.46 -58.54
C GLY A 259 7.01 -10.39 -59.74
N ILE A 260 5.82 -10.97 -59.91
CA ILE A 260 5.49 -11.83 -61.07
C ILE A 260 5.55 -11.03 -62.37
N TYR A 261 4.99 -9.82 -62.38
CA TYR A 261 5.04 -8.92 -63.55
C TYR A 261 6.48 -8.61 -63.96
N PHE A 262 7.32 -8.18 -63.01
CA PHE A 262 8.73 -7.89 -63.29
C PHE A 262 9.55 -9.12 -63.61
N ASN A 263 9.18 -10.31 -63.11
CA ASN A 263 9.80 -11.56 -63.51
C ASN A 263 9.50 -11.91 -64.98
N SER A 264 8.27 -11.67 -65.44
CA SER A 264 7.91 -11.81 -66.85
C SER A 264 8.72 -10.85 -67.73
N GLN A 265 8.83 -9.58 -67.33
CA GLN A 265 9.61 -8.58 -68.08
C GLN A 265 11.11 -8.88 -68.07
N TYR A 266 11.65 -9.35 -66.94
CA TYR A 266 13.03 -9.83 -66.83
C TYR A 266 13.30 -10.98 -67.81
N ASN A 267 12.42 -11.99 -67.87
CA ASN A 267 12.59 -13.12 -68.79
C ASN A 267 12.59 -12.66 -70.26
N SER A 268 11.75 -11.69 -70.62
CA SER A 268 11.77 -11.10 -71.98
C SER A 268 13.11 -10.43 -72.27
N ALA A 269 13.53 -9.48 -71.43
CA ALA A 269 14.79 -8.73 -71.61
C ALA A 269 16.03 -9.66 -71.58
N TYR A 270 16.01 -10.71 -70.77
CA TYR A 270 17.10 -11.68 -70.67
C TYR A 270 17.21 -12.54 -71.95
N ASN A 271 16.08 -12.93 -72.54
CA ASN A 271 16.07 -13.64 -73.81
C ASN A 271 16.59 -12.77 -74.96
N ASP A 272 16.18 -11.49 -74.99
CA ASP A 272 16.67 -10.51 -75.97
C ASP A 272 18.18 -10.31 -75.85
N TYR A 273 18.69 -10.15 -74.62
CA TYR A 273 20.13 -10.08 -74.34
C TYR A 273 20.89 -11.33 -74.82
N LYS A 274 20.35 -12.53 -74.58
CA LYS A 274 20.99 -13.80 -74.95
C LYS A 274 21.05 -14.03 -76.47
N ALA A 275 20.21 -13.35 -77.25
CA ALA A 275 20.20 -13.41 -78.71
C ALA A 275 21.23 -12.48 -79.39
N ILE A 276 21.95 -11.65 -78.61
CA ILE A 276 22.95 -10.72 -79.13
C ILE A 276 24.28 -11.46 -79.37
N HIS A 277 24.82 -11.32 -80.59
CA HIS A 277 26.09 -11.94 -81.00
C HIS A 277 27.20 -10.93 -81.36
N THR A 278 26.93 -9.62 -81.23
CA THR A 278 27.85 -8.51 -81.55
C THR A 278 28.07 -7.63 -80.32
N VAL A 279 29.26 -7.03 -80.18
CA VAL A 279 29.64 -6.25 -78.98
C VAL A 279 28.94 -4.87 -78.93
N ASP A 280 28.49 -4.35 -80.07
CA ASP A 280 27.80 -3.07 -80.16
C ASP A 280 26.44 -3.14 -79.42
N ASN A 281 26.23 -2.24 -78.45
CA ASN A 281 25.05 -2.11 -77.56
C ASN A 281 24.86 -3.17 -76.45
N LEU A 282 25.83 -4.06 -76.22
CA LEU A 282 25.73 -5.11 -75.20
C LEU A 282 25.51 -4.55 -73.77
N ASP A 283 26.21 -3.46 -73.42
CA ASP A 283 26.14 -2.85 -72.09
C ASP A 283 24.75 -2.26 -71.80
N ALA A 284 24.10 -1.65 -72.79
CA ALA A 284 22.80 -1.03 -72.63
C ALA A 284 21.68 -2.06 -72.38
N GLU A 285 21.73 -3.21 -73.06
CA GLU A 285 20.78 -4.31 -72.84
C GLU A 285 21.04 -5.05 -71.52
N TYR A 286 22.31 -5.21 -71.14
CA TYR A 286 22.67 -5.74 -69.82
C TYR A 286 22.10 -4.88 -68.67
N GLN A 287 22.24 -3.56 -68.76
CA GLN A 287 21.70 -2.62 -67.77
C GLN A 287 20.16 -2.71 -67.63
N LYS A 288 19.44 -2.98 -68.72
CA LYS A 288 17.99 -3.21 -68.68
C LYS A 288 17.63 -4.49 -67.92
N VAL A 289 18.35 -5.58 -68.19
CA VAL A 289 18.17 -6.87 -67.50
C VAL A 289 18.42 -6.72 -66.00
N GLU A 290 19.52 -6.06 -65.62
CA GLU A 290 19.88 -5.82 -64.22
C GLU A 290 18.84 -4.96 -63.48
N THR A 291 18.30 -3.94 -64.15
CA THR A 291 17.24 -3.09 -63.59
C THR A 291 15.96 -3.89 -63.29
N GLN A 292 15.53 -4.76 -64.21
CA GLN A 292 14.33 -5.59 -64.00
C GLN A 292 14.55 -6.69 -62.96
N ALA A 293 15.74 -7.29 -62.92
CA ALA A 293 16.12 -8.24 -61.89
C ALA A 293 16.09 -7.61 -60.49
N THR A 294 16.61 -6.40 -60.34
CA THR A 294 16.58 -5.63 -59.09
C THR A 294 15.14 -5.34 -58.65
N ARG A 295 14.30 -4.83 -59.55
CA ARG A 295 12.87 -4.57 -59.26
C ARG A 295 12.12 -5.83 -58.83
N ARG A 296 12.31 -6.94 -59.54
CA ARG A 296 11.73 -8.24 -59.18
C ARG A 296 12.15 -8.68 -57.77
N ASN A 297 13.45 -8.69 -57.51
CA ASN A 297 14.00 -9.16 -56.23
C ASN A 297 13.52 -8.28 -55.06
N VAL A 298 13.43 -6.96 -55.27
CA VAL A 298 12.85 -6.02 -54.30
C VAL A 298 11.38 -6.33 -54.04
N CYS A 299 10.56 -6.55 -55.07
CA CYS A 299 9.14 -6.88 -54.90
C CYS A 299 8.92 -8.20 -54.14
N TYR A 300 9.66 -9.26 -54.48
CA TYR A 300 9.59 -10.52 -53.74
C TYR A 300 10.10 -10.37 -52.30
N GLY A 301 11.17 -9.63 -52.07
CA GLY A 301 11.69 -9.34 -50.73
C GLY A 301 10.70 -8.56 -49.85
N ILE A 302 10.06 -7.52 -50.39
CA ILE A 302 9.02 -6.75 -49.69
C ILE A 302 7.83 -7.64 -49.34
N SER A 303 7.39 -8.50 -50.26
CA SER A 303 6.25 -9.39 -50.01
C SER A 303 6.49 -10.36 -48.84
N GLY A 304 7.67 -10.97 -48.78
CA GLY A 304 8.06 -11.86 -47.69
C GLY A 304 8.19 -11.10 -46.36
N GLY A 305 8.81 -9.92 -46.38
CA GLY A 305 8.96 -9.07 -45.21
C GLY A 305 7.62 -8.61 -44.61
N ILE A 306 6.67 -8.15 -45.44
CA ILE A 306 5.34 -7.72 -44.99
C ILE A 306 4.54 -8.87 -44.38
N ALA A 307 4.61 -10.07 -44.97
CA ALA A 307 3.89 -11.23 -44.46
C ALA A 307 4.39 -11.65 -43.05
N VAL A 308 5.70 -11.67 -42.83
CA VAL A 308 6.31 -12.02 -41.54
C VAL A 308 6.02 -10.94 -40.49
N LEU A 309 6.22 -9.66 -40.83
CA LEU A 309 5.98 -8.56 -39.90
C LEU A 309 4.51 -8.42 -39.52
N GLY A 310 3.59 -8.58 -40.47
CA GLY A 310 2.14 -8.55 -40.21
C GLY A 310 1.68 -9.67 -39.27
N PHE A 311 2.27 -10.86 -39.40
CA PHE A 311 1.99 -11.97 -38.50
C PHE A 311 2.58 -11.74 -37.10
N ALA A 312 3.85 -11.33 -37.02
CA ALA A 312 4.55 -11.06 -35.76
C ALA A 312 3.87 -9.93 -34.96
N PHE A 313 3.52 -8.82 -35.63
CA PHE A 313 2.83 -7.71 -34.99
C PHE A 313 1.43 -8.10 -34.48
N SER A 314 0.76 -9.07 -35.10
CA SER A 314 -0.55 -9.56 -34.62
C SER A 314 -0.49 -10.46 -33.39
N LEU A 315 0.68 -11.02 -33.05
CA LEU A 315 0.87 -11.88 -31.87
C LEU A 315 1.13 -11.08 -30.60
N THR A 316 1.68 -9.86 -30.73
CA THR A 316 1.95 -8.95 -29.62
C THR A 316 0.72 -8.20 -29.12
N PHE A 317 -0.41 -8.19 -29.86
CA PHE A 317 -1.63 -7.46 -29.50
C PHE A 317 -2.74 -8.33 -28.95
#